data_AF-A0A1F9CWX5-F1
#
_entry.id   AF-A0A1F9CWX5-F1
#
_cell.length_a   1.000
_cell.length_b   1.000
_cell.length_c   1.000
_cell.angle_alpha   90.00
_cell.angle_beta   90.00
_cell.angle_gamma   90.00
#
_symmetry.space_group_name_H-M   'P 1'
#
loop_
_entity.id
_entity.type
_entity.pdbx_description
1 polymer ?
#
loop_
_entity_poly.entity_id
_entity_poly.type
_entity_poly.pdbx_seq_one_letter_code
_entity_poly.pdbx_strand_id
1 'polypeptide(L)'
;MLCSKCGSENPRQSKFCRKCGHPLKTYFQCSHCGSKNPGDSIFCVECGERLSGVQKSVKGTQRKCRHCGCFNELDALFCVSCGEEMIRKPKEEITRPSAGPSYKTIALVIATVILIGFLVKVGTTFFKGGRPSNVSSYPPASISTIKVDEAKVIAVAKNFKCACGGCGELPLETCQCDMPKGAVEEKNFIREKLAEGFTVEQVIEQLNKKYGHRV
;
A
#
# COMPACT_ATOMS: atom_id res chain seq x y z
N MET A 1 -30.81 -21.94 -3.96
CA MET A 1 -31.11 -23.38 -3.84
C MET A 1 -31.50 -23.68 -2.40
N LEU A 2 -32.52 -24.51 -2.21
CA LEU A 2 -32.99 -24.90 -0.88
C LEU A 2 -32.14 -26.06 -0.35
N CYS A 3 -31.84 -26.04 0.95
CA CYS A 3 -31.19 -27.16 1.61
C CYS A 3 -32.16 -28.33 1.76
N SER A 4 -31.81 -29.50 1.24
CA SER A 4 -32.60 -30.74 1.38
C SER A 4 -32.79 -31.19 2.83
N LYS A 5 -31.89 -30.79 3.75
CA LYS A 5 -31.95 -31.19 5.16
C LYS A 5 -32.79 -30.24 6.03
N CYS A 6 -32.71 -28.92 5.82
CA CYS A 6 -33.33 -27.95 6.73
C CYS A 6 -34.18 -26.88 6.02
N GLY A 7 -34.38 -26.99 4.71
CA GLY A 7 -35.22 -26.09 3.91
C GLY A 7 -34.71 -24.67 3.74
N SER A 8 -33.54 -24.31 4.28
CA SER A 8 -33.05 -22.93 4.19
C SER A 8 -32.62 -22.57 2.78
N GLU A 9 -32.86 -21.32 2.37
CA GLU A 9 -32.36 -20.81 1.10
C GLU A 9 -30.85 -20.52 1.16
N ASN A 10 -30.14 -20.95 0.13
CA ASN A 10 -28.70 -20.81 -0.03
C ASN A 10 -28.36 -20.30 -1.46
N PRO A 11 -27.28 -19.53 -1.65
CA PRO A 11 -26.73 -19.22 -2.96
C PRO A 11 -26.42 -20.48 -3.78
N ARG A 12 -26.52 -20.39 -5.11
CA ARG A 12 -26.28 -21.54 -6.01
C ARG A 12 -24.84 -22.07 -5.97
N GLN A 13 -23.89 -21.26 -5.49
CA GLN A 13 -22.48 -21.61 -5.36
C GLN A 13 -22.08 -22.10 -3.96
N SER A 14 -23.00 -22.14 -3.00
CA SER A 14 -22.69 -22.59 -1.64
C SER A 14 -22.43 -24.09 -1.61
N LYS A 15 -21.23 -24.51 -1.19
CA LYS A 15 -20.86 -25.93 -1.02
C LYS A 15 -21.57 -26.60 0.16
N PHE A 16 -21.91 -25.81 1.18
CA PHE A 16 -22.58 -26.26 2.40
C PHE A 16 -23.74 -25.34 2.74
N CYS A 17 -24.74 -25.88 3.43
CA CYS A 17 -25.86 -25.11 3.94
C CYS A 17 -25.37 -24.14 5.02
N ARG A 18 -25.64 -22.84 4.83
CA ARG A 18 -25.28 -21.78 5.79
C ARG A 18 -25.94 -21.93 7.16
N LYS A 19 -27.04 -22.70 7.24
CA LYS A 19 -27.82 -22.89 8.47
C LYS A 19 -27.44 -24.17 9.21
N CYS A 20 -27.26 -25.29 8.51
CA CYS A 20 -27.13 -26.61 9.14
C CYS A 20 -25.87 -27.39 8.72
N GLY A 21 -25.01 -26.81 7.88
CA GLY A 21 -23.78 -27.44 7.41
C GLY A 21 -23.94 -28.60 6.42
N HIS A 22 -25.17 -29.00 6.07
CA HIS A 22 -25.38 -30.10 5.11
C HIS A 22 -24.74 -29.79 3.75
N PRO A 23 -23.98 -30.72 3.15
CA PRO A 23 -23.38 -30.53 1.83
C PRO A 23 -24.47 -30.26 0.79
N LEU A 24 -24.28 -29.24 -0.03
CA LEU A 24 -25.18 -28.90 -1.11
C LEU A 24 -24.57 -29.39 -2.42
N LYS A 25 -25.34 -30.19 -3.18
CA LYS A 25 -24.93 -30.60 -4.53
C LYS A 25 -25.04 -29.39 -5.46
N THR A 26 -23.93 -28.71 -5.67
CA THR A 26 -23.83 -27.58 -6.61
C THR A 26 -23.40 -28.10 -7.98
N TYR A 27 -24.04 -27.61 -9.03
CA TYR A 27 -23.68 -27.90 -10.41
C TYR A 27 -23.60 -26.59 -11.19
N PHE A 28 -22.59 -26.46 -12.04
CA PHE A 28 -22.42 -25.35 -12.97
C PHE A 28 -22.66 -25.81 -14.39
N GLN A 29 -23.42 -25.03 -15.15
CA GLN A 29 -23.59 -25.28 -16.58
C GLN A 29 -22.48 -24.57 -17.36
N CYS A 30 -21.79 -25.29 -18.23
CA CYS A 30 -20.76 -24.70 -19.08
C CYS A 30 -21.42 -23.72 -20.07
N SER A 31 -20.92 -22.48 -20.14
CA SER A 31 -21.42 -21.48 -21.08
C SER A 31 -21.02 -21.75 -22.53
N HIS A 32 -19.99 -22.56 -22.75
CA HIS A 32 -19.49 -22.91 -24.09
C HIS A 32 -20.21 -24.14 -24.68
N CYS A 33 -20.31 -25.25 -23.95
CA CYS A 33 -20.94 -26.47 -24.46
C CYS A 33 -22.24 -26.89 -23.75
N GLY A 34 -22.68 -26.19 -22.72
CA GLY A 34 -23.94 -26.49 -22.02
C GLY A 34 -23.91 -27.68 -21.05
N SER A 35 -22.77 -28.37 -20.89
CA SER A 35 -22.67 -29.53 -19.99
C SER A 35 -22.83 -29.14 -18.51
N LYS A 36 -23.36 -30.06 -17.69
CA LYS A 36 -23.47 -29.89 -16.23
C LYS A 36 -22.21 -30.43 -15.57
N ASN A 37 -21.53 -29.57 -14.83
CA ASN A 37 -20.25 -29.84 -14.18
C ASN A 37 -20.44 -29.76 -12.66
N PRO A 38 -19.71 -30.57 -11.87
CA PRO A 38 -19.63 -30.41 -10.41
C PRO A 38 -19.26 -28.98 -10.00
N GLY A 39 -19.78 -28.53 -8.85
CA GLY A 39 -19.59 -27.16 -8.36
C GLY A 39 -18.18 -26.79 -7.92
N ASP A 40 -17.24 -27.73 -7.93
CA ASP A 40 -15.82 -27.53 -7.70
C ASP A 40 -14.97 -27.68 -8.98
N SER A 41 -15.60 -27.96 -10.12
CA SER A 41 -14.92 -28.10 -11.41
C SER A 41 -14.35 -26.77 -11.90
N ILE A 42 -13.04 -26.76 -12.19
CA ILE A 42 -12.32 -25.60 -12.75
C ILE A 42 -12.47 -25.54 -14.27
N PHE A 43 -12.53 -26.70 -14.91
CA PHE A 43 -12.68 -26.87 -16.34
C PHE A 43 -13.91 -27.71 -16.63
N CYS A 44 -14.48 -27.50 -17.81
CA CYS A 44 -15.56 -28.31 -18.31
C CYS A 44 -15.06 -29.74 -18.58
N VAL A 45 -15.73 -30.74 -18.00
CA VAL A 45 -15.35 -32.15 -18.17
C VAL A 45 -15.57 -32.65 -19.60
N GLU A 46 -16.38 -31.95 -20.38
CA GLU A 46 -16.70 -32.30 -21.78
C GLU A 46 -15.85 -31.55 -22.80
N CYS A 47 -15.76 -30.21 -22.69
CA CYS A 47 -15.12 -29.38 -23.72
C CYS A 47 -13.82 -28.70 -23.28
N GLY A 48 -13.41 -28.86 -22.02
CA GLY A 48 -12.18 -28.24 -21.48
C GLY A 48 -12.27 -26.74 -21.22
N GLU A 49 -13.37 -26.05 -21.59
CA GLU A 49 -13.56 -24.62 -21.33
C GLU A 49 -13.47 -24.31 -19.83
N ARG A 50 -12.83 -23.21 -19.47
CA ARG A 50 -12.68 -22.81 -18.07
C ARG A 50 -14.02 -22.34 -17.51
N LEU A 51 -14.45 -22.93 -16.40
CA LEU A 51 -15.72 -22.59 -15.75
C LEU A 51 -15.51 -21.38 -14.83
N SER A 52 -16.16 -20.26 -15.17
CA SER A 52 -16.07 -18.96 -14.48
C SER A 52 -16.60 -18.92 -13.04
N GLY A 53 -17.11 -20.06 -12.52
CA GLY A 53 -17.69 -20.20 -11.18
C GLY A 53 -16.68 -20.46 -10.06
N VAL A 54 -15.42 -20.73 -10.39
CA VAL A 54 -14.35 -20.84 -9.38
C VAL A 54 -13.84 -19.45 -9.08
N GLN A 55 -14.39 -18.88 -8.00
CA GLN A 55 -14.01 -17.64 -7.29
C GLN A 55 -12.77 -16.97 -7.88
N LYS A 56 -12.96 -15.86 -8.60
CA LYS A 56 -11.85 -14.95 -8.91
C LYS A 56 -11.11 -14.67 -7.61
N SER A 57 -9.83 -15.03 -7.58
CA SER A 57 -8.93 -14.73 -6.49
C SER A 57 -9.08 -13.25 -6.12
N VAL A 58 -9.50 -12.99 -4.88
CA VAL A 58 -9.35 -11.67 -4.29
C VAL A 58 -7.84 -11.48 -4.16
N LYS A 59 -7.26 -10.62 -5.02
CA LYS A 59 -5.82 -10.33 -5.05
C LYS A 59 -5.34 -10.07 -3.61
N GLY A 60 -4.46 -10.93 -3.11
CA GLY A 60 -3.71 -10.71 -1.87
C GLY A 60 -4.12 -11.51 -0.63
N THR A 61 -5.20 -12.30 -0.65
CA THR A 61 -5.64 -13.08 0.53
C THR A 61 -5.41 -14.59 0.41
N GLN A 62 -4.81 -15.06 -0.68
CA GLN A 62 -4.66 -16.49 -0.97
C GLN A 62 -3.23 -16.89 -1.34
N ARG A 63 -2.82 -18.10 -0.95
CA ARG A 63 -1.54 -18.74 -1.26
C ARG A 63 -1.74 -20.09 -1.96
N LYS A 64 -0.83 -20.42 -2.87
CA LYS A 64 -0.82 -21.72 -3.57
C LYS A 64 -0.21 -22.80 -2.66
N CYS A 65 -0.90 -23.92 -2.49
CA CYS A 65 -0.36 -25.11 -1.85
C CYS A 65 0.79 -25.67 -2.69
N ARG A 66 1.92 -26.01 -2.05
CA ARG A 66 3.11 -26.53 -2.75
C ARG A 66 2.95 -28.00 -3.15
N HIS A 67 2.08 -28.75 -2.46
CA HIS A 67 1.82 -30.15 -2.72
C HIS A 67 0.85 -30.35 -3.90
N CYS A 68 -0.37 -29.79 -3.82
CA CYS A 68 -1.41 -30.01 -4.83
C CYS A 68 -1.66 -28.82 -5.78
N GLY A 69 -1.10 -27.66 -5.50
CA GLY A 69 -1.29 -26.46 -6.32
C GLY A 69 -2.62 -25.72 -6.13
N CYS A 70 -3.49 -26.16 -5.22
CA CYS A 70 -4.74 -25.45 -4.89
C CYS A 70 -4.47 -24.11 -4.20
N PHE A 71 -5.32 -23.10 -4.43
CA PHE A 71 -5.25 -21.81 -3.72
C PHE A 71 -6.05 -21.89 -2.42
N ASN A 72 -5.40 -21.51 -1.32
CA ASN A 72 -5.95 -21.52 0.04
C ASN A 72 -5.85 -20.10 0.62
N GLU A 73 -6.63 -19.77 1.65
CA GLU A 73 -6.48 -18.51 2.37
C GLU A 73 -5.11 -18.42 3.06
N LEU A 74 -4.60 -17.21 3.27
CA LEU A 74 -3.26 -16.99 3.83
C LEU A 74 -3.11 -17.53 5.26
N ASP A 75 -4.20 -17.56 6.02
CA ASP A 75 -4.32 -18.06 7.39
C ASP A 75 -4.74 -19.54 7.48
N ALA A 76 -5.06 -20.19 6.36
CA ALA A 76 -5.46 -21.59 6.34
C ALA A 76 -4.34 -22.51 6.88
N LEU A 77 -4.53 -23.14 8.04
CA LEU A 77 -3.52 -24.00 8.67
C LEU A 77 -3.22 -25.25 7.84
N PHE A 78 -4.23 -25.76 7.13
CA PHE A 78 -4.15 -26.94 6.26
C PHE A 78 -4.70 -26.63 4.87
N CYS A 79 -4.24 -27.37 3.86
CA CYS A 79 -4.76 -27.27 2.51
C CYS A 79 -6.17 -27.87 2.42
N VAL A 80 -7.13 -27.08 1.95
CA VAL A 80 -8.54 -27.50 1.76
C VAL A 80 -8.70 -28.64 0.75
N SER A 81 -7.72 -28.83 -0.13
CA SER A 81 -7.79 -29.85 -1.19
C SER A 81 -7.05 -31.14 -0.86
N CYS A 82 -5.90 -31.07 -0.17
CA CYS A 82 -5.04 -32.24 0.04
C CYS A 82 -4.66 -32.48 1.51
N GLY A 83 -5.09 -31.62 2.44
CA GLY A 83 -4.81 -31.77 3.87
C GLY A 83 -3.39 -31.38 4.32
N GLU A 84 -2.49 -31.04 3.40
CA GLU A 84 -1.10 -30.64 3.69
C GLU A 84 -1.05 -29.45 4.66
N GLU A 85 -0.20 -29.52 5.68
CA GLU A 85 0.00 -28.40 6.61
C GLU A 85 0.69 -27.22 5.90
N MET A 86 0.15 -26.02 6.10
CA MET A 86 0.58 -24.82 5.39
C MET A 86 1.18 -23.74 6.30
N ILE A 87 1.25 -23.98 7.61
CA ILE A 87 1.78 -23.03 8.60
C ILE A 87 3.26 -22.73 8.29
N ARG A 88 3.58 -21.46 8.03
CA ARG A 88 4.96 -20.96 8.16
C ARG A 88 5.09 -20.44 9.58
N LYS A 89 6.06 -20.96 10.34
CA LYS A 89 6.43 -20.41 11.66
C LYS A 89 6.53 -18.88 11.53
N PRO A 90 5.91 -18.10 12.44
CA PRO A 90 6.12 -16.66 12.47
C PRO A 90 7.63 -16.40 12.44
N LYS A 91 8.09 -15.60 11.49
CA LYS A 91 9.48 -15.15 11.48
C LYS A 91 9.64 -14.33 12.74
N GLU A 92 10.34 -14.86 13.75
CA GLU A 92 10.67 -14.13 14.97
C GLU A 92 11.11 -12.73 14.58
N GLU A 93 10.42 -11.75 15.15
CA GLU A 93 10.72 -10.35 14.97
C GLU A 93 12.07 -10.11 15.64
N ILE A 94 13.14 -10.26 14.87
CA ILE A 94 14.49 -9.93 15.30
C ILE A 94 14.49 -8.43 15.54
N THR A 95 14.28 -8.04 16.80
CA THR A 95 14.50 -6.68 17.29
C THR A 95 15.96 -6.34 17.02
N ARG A 96 16.20 -5.65 15.90
CA ARG A 96 17.51 -5.09 15.63
C ARG A 96 17.75 -3.98 16.66
N PRO A 97 18.83 -4.03 17.46
CA PRO A 97 19.17 -2.91 18.33
C PRO A 97 19.38 -1.67 17.45
N SER A 98 18.61 -0.61 17.72
CA SER A 98 18.77 0.66 17.03
C SER A 98 20.12 1.26 17.41
N ALA A 99 21.10 1.17 16.52
CA ALA A 99 22.38 1.86 16.64
C ALA A 99 22.24 3.36 16.34
N GLY A 100 21.32 4.02 17.06
CA GLY A 100 21.18 5.48 17.03
C GLY A 100 22.24 6.13 17.92
N PRO A 101 22.73 7.34 17.57
CA PRO A 101 23.61 8.10 18.45
C PRO A 101 22.92 8.38 19.79
N SER A 102 23.66 8.23 20.89
CA SER A 102 23.14 8.50 22.24
C SER A 102 22.60 9.93 22.35
N TYR A 103 21.57 10.13 23.16
CA TYR A 103 20.99 11.45 23.44
C TYR A 103 22.05 12.48 23.87
N LYS A 104 23.15 12.03 24.48
CA LYS A 104 24.30 12.87 24.85
C LYS A 104 25.01 13.43 23.62
N THR A 105 25.17 12.62 22.56
CA THR A 105 25.77 13.05 21.29
C THR A 105 24.87 14.06 20.58
N ILE A 106 23.56 13.82 20.58
CA ILE A 106 22.57 14.74 19.99
C ILE A 106 22.58 16.08 20.74
N ALA A 107 22.58 16.05 22.08
CA ALA A 107 22.61 17.25 22.91
C ALA A 107 23.88 18.09 22.70
N LEU A 108 25.05 17.46 22.56
CA LEU A 108 26.31 18.16 22.29
C LEU A 108 26.30 18.87 20.93
N VAL A 109 25.79 18.23 19.88
CA VAL A 109 25.70 18.84 18.54
C VAL A 109 24.75 20.04 18.55
N ILE A 110 23.63 19.96 19.26
CA ILE A 110 22.69 21.08 19.38
C ILE A 110 23.34 22.25 20.12
N ALA A 111 24.04 21.98 21.24
CA ALA A 111 24.70 23.01 22.02
C ALA A 111 25.80 23.75 21.21
N THR A 112 26.59 23.02 20.42
CA THR A 112 27.64 23.63 19.59
C THR A 112 27.06 24.48 18.46
N VAL A 113 25.98 24.05 17.81
CA VAL A 113 25.28 24.84 16.78
C VAL A 113 24.69 26.13 17.35
N ILE A 114 24.08 26.06 18.55
CA ILE A 114 23.54 27.25 19.24
C ILE A 114 24.67 28.25 19.57
N LEU A 115 25.80 27.75 20.06
CA LEU A 115 26.94 28.59 20.46
C LEU A 115 27.60 29.27 19.24
N ILE A 116 27.75 28.54 18.13
CA ILE A 116 28.24 29.11 16.86
C ILE A 116 27.26 30.16 16.33
N GLY A 117 25.96 29.88 16.36
CA GLY A 117 24.93 30.84 15.95
C GLY A 117 24.92 32.12 16.80
N PHE A 118 25.17 31.99 18.11
CA PHE A 118 25.29 33.13 19.01
C PHE A 118 26.52 33.99 18.68
N LEU A 119 27.68 33.38 18.40
CA LEU A 119 28.90 34.10 18.01
C LEU A 119 28.75 34.85 16.68
N VAL A 120 28.08 34.26 15.68
CA VAL A 120 27.78 34.94 14.40
C VAL A 120 26.89 36.17 14.62
N LYS A 121 25.88 36.05 15.50
CA LYS A 121 24.96 37.15 15.81
C LYS A 121 25.67 38.30 16.54
N VAL A 122 26.55 37.99 17.50
CA VAL A 122 27.37 38.99 18.20
C VAL A 122 28.40 39.64 17.27
N GLY A 123 28.98 38.90 16.33
CA GLY A 123 29.90 39.45 15.33
C GLY A 123 29.22 40.44 14.36
N THR A 124 27.97 40.18 13.99
CA THR A 124 27.21 41.05 13.07
C THR A 124 26.73 42.36 13.70
N THR A 125 26.75 42.49 15.03
CA THR A 125 26.29 43.71 15.74
C THR A 125 27.37 44.79 15.92
N PHE A 126 28.61 44.56 15.49
CA PHE A 126 29.72 45.53 15.65
C PHE A 126 30.17 46.24 14.36
N PHE A 127 29.64 45.89 13.19
CA PHE A 127 29.97 46.55 11.91
C PHE A 127 28.70 47.00 11.16
N LYS A 128 28.21 48.20 11.45
CA LYS A 128 27.48 49.01 10.45
C LYS A 128 27.37 50.48 10.86
N GLY A 129 28.39 51.26 10.48
CA GLY A 129 28.25 52.69 10.24
C GLY A 129 27.94 52.93 8.75
N GLY A 130 26.97 53.79 8.45
CA GLY A 130 26.66 54.27 7.09
C GLY A 130 25.16 54.46 6.80
N ARG A 131 24.78 55.72 6.55
CA ARG A 131 23.43 56.31 6.38
C ARG A 131 22.71 55.96 5.04
N PRO A 132 21.43 56.35 4.87
CA PRO A 132 20.45 55.64 4.04
C PRO A 132 20.14 56.30 2.70
N SER A 133 19.48 55.54 1.81
CA SER A 133 18.61 56.09 0.76
C SER A 133 17.45 55.12 0.49
N ASN A 134 16.28 55.54 0.97
CA ASN A 134 14.97 55.58 0.29
C ASN A 134 14.72 54.55 -0.84
N VAL A 135 13.72 53.67 -0.68
CA VAL A 135 12.48 53.60 -1.49
C VAL A 135 11.52 52.54 -0.90
N SER A 136 10.32 53.02 -0.55
CA SER A 136 8.99 52.40 -0.60
C SER A 136 8.61 51.15 0.24
N SER A 137 7.88 51.44 1.33
CA SER A 137 6.55 50.91 1.71
C SER A 137 6.30 49.39 1.88
N TYR A 138 6.19 48.98 3.15
CA TYR A 138 5.62 47.75 3.74
C TYR A 138 4.10 47.94 4.08
N PRO A 139 3.28 46.98 4.64
CA PRO A 139 3.64 45.75 5.42
C PRO A 139 2.65 44.54 5.27
N PRO A 140 2.62 43.51 6.18
CA PRO A 140 3.68 42.76 6.84
C PRO A 140 3.56 41.21 6.65
N ALA A 141 4.60 40.49 7.06
CA ALA A 141 4.58 39.16 7.69
C ALA A 141 3.62 38.07 7.16
N SER A 142 4.21 37.03 6.58
CA SER A 142 3.93 35.67 7.06
C SER A 142 5.16 34.79 6.84
N ILE A 143 5.63 34.19 7.93
CA ILE A 143 6.53 33.05 7.95
C ILE A 143 6.07 32.07 6.88
N SER A 144 6.88 31.90 5.84
CA SER A 144 6.61 30.95 4.77
C SER A 144 6.76 29.55 5.35
N THR A 145 5.66 29.04 5.90
CA THR A 145 5.36 27.62 5.83
C THR A 145 5.69 27.19 4.41
N ILE A 146 6.59 26.21 4.27
CA ILE A 146 7.03 25.70 2.97
C ILE A 146 5.78 25.15 2.28
N LYS A 147 5.12 25.99 1.49
CA LYS A 147 4.11 25.57 0.53
C LYS A 147 4.91 24.82 -0.53
N VAL A 148 5.03 23.51 -0.33
CA VAL A 148 5.56 22.62 -1.36
C VAL A 148 4.77 22.89 -2.62
N ASP A 149 5.49 23.15 -3.71
CA ASP A 149 4.90 23.40 -5.01
C ASP A 149 4.15 22.14 -5.45
N GLU A 150 2.81 22.16 -5.32
CA GLU A 150 1.94 21.01 -5.62
C GLU A 150 2.06 20.60 -7.10
N ALA A 151 2.49 21.51 -7.98
CA ALA A 151 2.78 21.16 -9.37
C ALA A 151 3.94 20.16 -9.47
N LYS A 152 4.96 20.25 -8.60
CA LYS A 152 6.05 19.27 -8.53
C LYS A 152 5.57 17.92 -7.99
N VAL A 153 4.63 17.92 -7.04
CA VAL A 153 4.01 16.70 -6.52
C VAL A 153 3.29 15.96 -7.64
N ILE A 154 2.49 16.68 -8.44
CA ILE A 154 1.81 16.14 -9.63
C ILE A 154 2.83 15.64 -10.65
N ALA A 155 3.91 16.40 -10.90
CA ALA A 155 4.95 16.02 -11.85
C ALA A 155 5.67 14.72 -11.48
N VAL A 156 5.83 14.42 -10.18
CA VAL A 156 6.28 13.10 -9.72
C VAL A 156 5.17 12.07 -9.88
N ALA A 157 3.98 12.36 -9.35
CA ALA A 157 2.87 11.40 -9.23
C ALA A 157 2.36 10.85 -10.58
N LYS A 158 2.40 11.64 -11.66
CA LYS A 158 2.00 11.18 -13.00
C LYS A 158 2.82 10.00 -13.55
N ASN A 159 4.02 9.75 -12.99
CA ASN A 159 4.88 8.63 -13.38
C ASN A 159 4.53 7.34 -12.65
N PHE A 160 3.48 7.31 -11.83
CA PHE A 160 3.17 6.17 -10.97
C PHE A 160 1.69 5.82 -11.01
N LYS A 161 1.42 4.52 -10.86
CA LYS A 161 0.12 4.01 -10.44
C LYS A 161 0.12 3.87 -8.92
N CYS A 162 -1.03 4.10 -8.30
CA CYS A 162 -1.14 3.93 -6.85
C CYS A 162 -0.90 2.46 -6.44
N ALA A 163 -0.03 2.26 -5.45
CA ALA A 163 0.42 0.96 -4.94
C ALA A 163 -0.60 0.28 -4.00
N CYS A 164 -1.71 0.94 -3.70
CA CYS A 164 -2.69 0.51 -2.69
C CYS A 164 -3.35 -0.85 -2.96
N GLY A 165 -3.37 -1.30 -4.22
CA GLY A 165 -3.99 -2.56 -4.64
C GLY A 165 -5.53 -2.60 -4.62
N GLY A 166 -6.20 -1.76 -3.83
CA GLY A 166 -7.67 -1.69 -3.72
C GLY A 166 -8.35 -0.63 -4.59
N CYS A 167 -7.58 0.29 -5.15
CA CYS A 167 -8.04 1.45 -5.92
C CYS A 167 -8.10 1.19 -7.43
N GLY A 168 -7.78 -0.03 -7.88
CA GLY A 168 -7.84 -0.39 -9.31
C GLY A 168 -6.68 0.14 -10.15
N GLU A 169 -5.49 0.33 -9.57
CA GLU A 169 -4.30 0.86 -10.27
C GLU A 169 -4.51 2.24 -10.90
N LEU A 170 -5.35 3.08 -10.29
CA LEU A 170 -5.54 4.46 -10.72
C LEU A 170 -4.21 5.22 -10.75
N PRO A 171 -4.04 6.18 -11.68
CA PRO A 171 -2.89 7.09 -11.69
C PRO A 171 -2.72 7.74 -10.31
N LEU A 172 -1.49 7.77 -9.79
CA LEU A 172 -1.24 8.28 -8.45
C LEU A 172 -1.68 9.76 -8.36
N GLU A 173 -1.49 10.56 -9.42
CA GLU A 173 -1.93 11.95 -9.48
C GLU A 173 -3.43 12.13 -9.17
N THR A 174 -4.31 11.26 -9.68
CA THR A 174 -5.77 11.37 -9.50
C THR A 174 -6.32 10.54 -8.35
N CYS A 175 -5.57 9.55 -7.87
CA CYS A 175 -6.00 8.68 -6.78
C CYS A 175 -6.01 9.41 -5.42
N GLN A 176 -7.03 9.15 -4.60
CA GLN A 176 -7.26 9.79 -3.29
C GLN A 176 -7.47 8.75 -2.17
N CYS A 177 -7.06 7.49 -2.39
CA CYS A 177 -7.29 6.45 -1.40
C CYS A 177 -6.38 6.59 -0.16
N ASP A 178 -6.96 6.31 1.00
CA ASP A 178 -6.27 6.29 2.30
C ASP A 178 -6.12 4.85 2.83
N MET A 179 -5.76 3.94 1.93
CA MET A 179 -5.42 2.56 2.29
C MET A 179 -3.93 2.48 2.65
N PRO A 180 -3.47 1.45 3.38
CA PRO A 180 -2.04 1.24 3.62
C PRO A 180 -1.27 1.20 2.30
N LYS A 181 -0.17 1.95 2.20
CA LYS A 181 0.57 2.18 0.94
C LYS A 181 -0.30 2.78 -0.17
N GLY A 182 -1.27 3.60 0.21
CA GLY A 182 -2.20 4.26 -0.70
C GLY A 182 -1.76 5.63 -1.15
N ALA A 183 -2.60 6.26 -1.97
CA ALA A 183 -2.27 7.50 -2.66
C ALA A 183 -2.00 8.66 -1.69
N VAL A 184 -2.69 8.71 -0.54
CA VAL A 184 -2.44 9.70 0.50
C VAL A 184 -1.01 9.54 1.06
N GLU A 185 -0.61 8.32 1.42
CA GLU A 185 0.72 8.03 1.96
C GLU A 185 1.82 8.33 0.93
N GLU A 186 1.65 7.86 -0.32
CA GLU A 186 2.59 8.08 -1.41
C GLU A 186 2.76 9.57 -1.73
N LYS A 187 1.66 10.34 -1.83
CA LYS A 187 1.72 11.80 -2.06
C LYS A 187 2.36 12.55 -0.90
N ASN A 188 2.11 12.13 0.35
CA ASN A 188 2.75 12.73 1.52
C ASN A 188 4.25 12.49 1.51
N PHE A 189 4.70 11.28 1.12
CA PHE A 189 6.12 10.99 0.93
C PHE A 189 6.75 11.89 -0.14
N ILE A 190 6.07 12.10 -1.28
CA ILE A 190 6.55 13.02 -2.33
C ILE A 190 6.70 14.44 -1.77
N ARG A 191 5.69 14.94 -1.04
CA ARG A 191 5.72 16.29 -0.44
C ARG A 191 6.86 16.44 0.55
N GLU A 192 7.06 15.46 1.43
CA GLU A 192 8.14 15.45 2.41
C GLU A 192 9.51 15.51 1.74
N LYS A 193 9.75 14.68 0.71
CA LYS A 193 11.02 14.70 -0.01
C LYS A 193 11.28 15.97 -0.81
N LEU A 194 10.23 16.55 -1.41
CA LEU A 194 10.37 17.86 -2.06
C LEU A 194 10.64 18.98 -1.03
N ALA A 195 10.06 18.90 0.17
CA ALA A 195 10.32 19.85 1.26
C ALA A 195 11.74 19.72 1.83
N GLU A 196 12.31 18.51 1.84
CA GLU A 196 13.71 18.24 2.18
C GLU A 196 14.71 18.77 1.13
N GLY A 197 14.23 19.23 -0.04
CA GLY A 197 15.05 19.81 -1.11
C GLY A 197 15.50 18.84 -2.20
N PHE A 198 14.94 17.63 -2.26
CA PHE A 198 15.24 16.68 -3.35
C PHE A 198 14.65 17.16 -4.69
N THR A 199 15.32 16.83 -5.80
CA THR A 199 14.80 17.10 -7.15
C THR A 199 13.68 16.13 -7.52
N VAL A 200 12.84 16.50 -8.49
CA VAL A 200 11.75 15.65 -9.00
C VAL A 200 12.26 14.27 -9.40
N GLU A 201 13.40 14.19 -10.09
CA GLU A 201 14.03 12.96 -10.56
C GLU A 201 14.49 12.08 -9.39
N GLN A 202 15.09 12.68 -8.36
CA GLN A 202 15.52 11.96 -7.16
C GLN A 202 14.32 11.41 -6.37
N VAL A 203 13.23 12.18 -6.29
CA VAL A 203 12.00 11.73 -5.62
C VAL A 203 11.34 10.59 -6.40
N ILE A 204 11.29 10.65 -7.74
CA ILE A 204 10.81 9.55 -8.58
C ILE A 204 11.59 8.25 -8.27
N GLU A 205 12.92 8.32 -8.21
CA GLU A 205 13.73 7.12 -7.93
C GLU A 205 13.49 6.57 -6.52
N GLN A 206 13.42 7.45 -5.51
CA GLN A 206 13.14 7.03 -4.14
C GLN A 206 11.72 6.46 -3.97
N LEU A 207 10.73 7.05 -4.64
CA LEU A 207 9.34 6.57 -4.61
C LEU A 207 9.25 5.19 -5.26
N ASN A 208 9.87 4.99 -6.44
CA ASN A 208 9.92 3.70 -7.11
C ASN A 208 10.61 2.63 -6.26
N LYS A 209 11.71 2.99 -5.59
CA LYS A 209 12.41 2.06 -4.68
C LYS A 209 11.57 1.66 -3.47
N LYS A 210 10.74 2.57 -2.95
CA LYS A 210 9.93 2.33 -1.73
C LYS A 210 8.58 1.69 -2.01
N TYR A 211 7.87 2.14 -3.04
CA TYR A 211 6.50 1.74 -3.36
C TYR A 211 6.39 0.97 -4.69
N GLY A 212 7.29 1.19 -5.65
CA GLY A 212 7.25 0.55 -6.97
C GLY A 212 6.25 1.21 -7.93
N HIS A 213 5.73 0.43 -8.89
CA HIS A 213 4.60 0.80 -9.76
C HIS A 213 4.80 2.04 -10.66
N ARG A 214 6.04 2.33 -11.05
CA ARG A 214 6.34 3.33 -12.09
C ARG A 214 5.72 2.91 -13.44
N VAL A 215 5.16 3.89 -14.16
CA VAL A 215 4.62 3.77 -15.53
C VAL A 215 5.50 4.45 -16.56
#